data_AF-A0AAW0RVE8-F1
#
_entry.id   AF-A0AAW0RVE8-F1
#
_cell.length_a   1.000
_cell.length_b   1.000
_cell.length_c   1.000
_cell.angle_alpha   90.00
_cell.angle_beta   90.00
_cell.angle_gamma   90.00
#
_symmetry.space_group_name_H-M   'P 1'
#
loop_
_entity.id
_entity.type
_entity.pdbx_description
1 polymer ?
#
loop_
_entity_poly.entity_id
_entity_poly.type
_entity_poly.pdbx_seq_one_letter_code
_entity_poly.pdbx_strand_id
1 'polypeptide(L)'
;MEGSIIKVNDYTKTYTNGSEVRSSGIVPYFLVESLDEAQQQVTALGGSVVLEKQDGRGDGWYGKYLDPDGNVFCLWEVRVKE
;
A
#
# COMPACT_ATOMS: atom_id res chain seq x y z
N MET A 1 -13.68 16.82 -5.28
CA MET A 1 -13.32 15.39 -5.23
C MET A 1 -12.59 15.11 -6.53
N GLU A 2 -11.26 15.23 -6.53
CA GLU A 2 -10.45 14.95 -7.73
C GLU A 2 -10.22 13.45 -7.80
N GLY A 3 -10.93 12.78 -8.69
CA GLY A 3 -10.62 11.42 -9.10
C GLY A 3 -9.70 11.47 -10.32
N SER A 4 -8.58 10.76 -10.28
CA SER A 4 -7.67 10.59 -11.42
C SER A 4 -7.99 9.28 -12.12
N ILE A 5 -8.20 9.31 -13.44
CA ILE A 5 -8.28 8.11 -14.27
C ILE A 5 -6.85 7.74 -14.70
N ILE A 6 -6.39 6.57 -14.28
CA ILE A 6 -5.07 6.04 -14.66
C ILE A 6 -5.23 5.08 -15.84
N LYS A 7 -4.55 5.36 -16.96
CA LYS A 7 -4.50 4.46 -18.11
C LYS A 7 -3.58 3.28 -17.82
N VAL A 8 -4.17 2.10 -17.62
CA VAL A 8 -3.45 0.82 -17.55
C VAL A 8 -2.98 0.44 -18.95
N ASN A 9 -1.70 0.08 -19.12
CA ASN A 9 -1.12 -0.34 -20.40
C ASN A 9 -0.67 -1.81 -20.38
N ASP A 10 -0.27 -2.36 -21.52
CA ASP A 10 0.07 -3.79 -21.67
C ASP A 10 1.32 -4.24 -20.89
N TYR A 11 2.05 -3.31 -20.25
CA TYR A 11 3.16 -3.60 -19.34
C TYR A 11 2.69 -3.94 -17.92
N THR A 12 1.43 -3.62 -17.58
CA THR A 12 0.78 -3.97 -16.31
C THR A 12 0.27 -5.43 -16.33
N LYS A 13 1.14 -6.39 -16.66
CA LYS A 13 0.77 -7.81 -16.64
C LYS A 13 0.78 -8.36 -15.21
N THR A 14 -0.35 -8.93 -14.82
CA THR A 14 -0.52 -9.68 -13.57
C THR A 14 0.31 -10.96 -13.63
N TYR A 15 1.34 -11.08 -12.79
CA TYR A 15 2.08 -12.32 -12.58
C TYR A 15 1.62 -12.96 -11.27
N THR A 16 0.95 -14.11 -11.35
CA THR A 16 0.62 -14.96 -10.20
C THR A 16 1.74 -15.97 -10.00
N ASN A 17 2.51 -15.85 -8.91
CA ASN A 17 3.46 -16.87 -8.47
C ASN A 17 3.18 -17.18 -6.99
N GLY A 18 2.52 -18.31 -6.72
CA GLY A 18 2.31 -18.82 -5.35
C GLY A 18 1.33 -18.01 -4.49
N SER A 19 1.16 -18.47 -3.25
CA SER A 19 0.21 -18.06 -2.19
C SER A 19 0.25 -16.58 -1.75
N GLU A 20 0.86 -15.69 -2.52
CA GLU A 20 0.94 -14.27 -2.26
C GLU A 20 -0.30 -13.58 -2.86
N VAL A 21 -1.10 -12.90 -2.03
CA VAL A 21 -2.18 -12.03 -2.51
C VAL A 21 -1.54 -10.83 -3.21
N ARG A 22 -1.23 -11.00 -4.49
CA ARG A 22 -0.87 -9.91 -5.39
C ARG A 22 -2.16 -9.35 -5.96
N SER A 23 -2.48 -8.12 -5.56
CA SER A 23 -3.51 -7.33 -6.23
C SER A 23 -3.26 -7.37 -7.73
N SER A 24 -4.25 -7.86 -8.49
CA SER A 24 -4.29 -7.67 -9.93
C SER A 24 -4.75 -6.25 -10.22
N GLY A 25 -3.90 -5.43 -10.84
CA GLY A 25 -4.23 -4.04 -11.21
C GLY A 25 -3.35 -3.01 -10.53
N ILE A 26 -3.91 -1.82 -10.30
CA ILE A 26 -3.22 -0.70 -9.64
C ILE A 26 -3.41 -0.83 -8.13
N VAL A 27 -2.34 -0.63 -7.36
CA VAL A 27 -2.42 -0.46 -5.90
C VAL A 27 -1.98 0.96 -5.56
N PRO A 28 -2.85 1.81 -5.00
CA PRO A 28 -2.47 3.16 -4.61
C PRO A 28 -1.50 3.13 -3.43
N TYR A 29 -0.55 4.07 -3.45
CA TYR A 29 0.29 4.40 -2.31
C TYR A 29 -0.12 5.76 -1.78
N PHE A 30 -0.46 5.83 -0.49
CA PHE A 30 -0.72 7.07 0.21
C PHE A 30 0.48 7.46 1.06
N LEU A 31 0.92 8.71 0.93
CA LEU A 31 1.96 9.26 1.79
C LEU A 31 1.42 9.49 3.19
N VAL A 32 2.18 9.07 4.19
CA VAL A 32 1.88 9.25 5.61
C VAL A 32 3.12 9.76 6.34
N GLU A 33 2.89 10.49 7.43
CA GLU A 33 3.95 11.00 8.29
C GLU A 33 4.56 9.89 9.16
N SER A 34 3.75 8.91 9.57
CA SER A 34 4.16 7.76 10.37
C SER A 34 3.37 6.52 9.97
N LEU A 35 4.06 5.48 9.50
CA LEU A 35 3.43 4.18 9.22
C LEU A 35 2.89 3.51 10.46
N ASP A 36 3.54 3.67 11.60
CA ASP A 36 3.16 3.01 12.84
C ASP A 36 1.82 3.57 13.35
N GLU A 37 1.65 4.90 13.29
CA GLU A 37 0.37 5.54 13.61
C GLU A 37 -0.72 5.20 12.58
N ALA A 38 -0.38 5.22 11.30
CA ALA A 38 -1.35 4.92 10.25
C ALA A 38 -1.82 3.45 10.32
N GLN A 39 -0.94 2.50 10.63
CA GLN A 39 -1.28 1.10 10.83
C GLN A 39 -2.25 0.90 12.01
N GLN A 40 -2.06 1.63 13.11
CA GLN A 40 -3.00 1.61 14.23
C GLN A 40 -4.38 2.11 13.79
N GLN A 41 -4.43 3.18 12.99
CA GLN A 41 -5.69 3.70 12.44
C GLN A 41 -6.37 2.69 11.51
N VAL A 42 -5.64 2.07 10.59
CA VAL A 42 -6.16 1.02 9.70
C VAL A 42 -6.84 -0.07 10.52
N THR A 43 -6.16 -0.59 11.54
CA THR A 43 -6.68 -1.66 12.39
C THR A 43 -7.89 -1.20 13.21
N ALA A 44 -7.86 0.01 13.78
CA ALA A 44 -8.96 0.57 14.55
C ALA A 44 -10.23 0.81 13.72
N LEU A 45 -10.07 1.08 12.42
CA LEU A 45 -11.17 1.30 11.47
C LEU A 45 -11.65 0.01 10.79
N GLY A 46 -11.16 -1.16 11.20
CA GLY A 46 -11.59 -2.47 10.69
C GLY A 46 -10.85 -2.94 9.43
N GLY A 47 -9.79 -2.24 9.01
CA GLY A 47 -8.85 -2.75 8.03
C GLY A 47 -7.91 -3.80 8.61
N SER A 48 -7.15 -4.46 7.75
CA SER A 48 -6.20 -5.51 8.16
C SER A 48 -4.82 -5.32 7.52
N VAL A 49 -3.78 -5.79 8.23
CA VAL A 49 -2.40 -5.75 7.76
C VAL A 49 -2.12 -6.96 6.88
N VAL A 50 -1.68 -6.70 5.64
CA VAL A 50 -1.23 -7.74 4.69
C VAL A 50 0.28 -7.88 4.72
N LEU A 51 0.98 -6.75 4.81
CA LEU A 51 2.42 -6.67 4.93
C LEU A 51 2.75 -5.57 5.94
N GLU A 52 3.36 -5.99 7.04
CA GLU A 52 3.92 -5.10 8.07
C GLU A 52 4.96 -4.14 7.49
N LYS A 53 5.30 -3.08 8.23
CA LYS A 53 6.30 -2.08 7.86
C LYS A 53 7.61 -2.72 7.34
N GLN A 54 7.96 -2.42 6.09
CA GLN A 54 9.19 -2.85 5.42
C GLN A 54 10.07 -1.66 5.05
N ASP A 55 11.39 -1.88 5.01
CA ASP A 55 12.34 -0.90 4.48
C ASP A 55 12.19 -0.76 2.96
N GLY A 56 11.98 0.47 2.51
CA GLY A 56 11.85 0.87 1.11
C GLY A 56 13.19 1.10 0.41
N ARG A 57 14.19 0.25 0.67
CA ARG A 57 15.57 0.37 0.14
C ARG A 57 16.27 1.67 0.55
N GLY A 58 16.00 2.14 1.76
CA GLY A 58 16.66 3.31 2.33
C GLY A 58 16.03 4.67 2.03
N ASP A 59 15.04 4.76 1.13
CA ASP A 59 14.35 6.01 0.81
C ASP A 59 13.09 6.25 1.65
N GLY A 60 12.66 5.25 2.40
CA GLY A 60 11.48 5.31 3.23
C GLY A 60 11.09 3.95 3.78
N TRP A 61 9.86 3.88 4.25
CA TRP A 61 9.22 2.66 4.71
C TRP A 61 7.86 2.51 4.03
N TYR A 62 7.37 1.28 3.93
CA TYR A 62 6.05 1.01 3.39
C TYR A 62 5.35 -0.15 4.09
N GLY A 63 4.02 -0.15 4.03
CA GLY A 63 3.17 -1.25 4.46
C GLY A 63 2.04 -1.50 3.44
N LYS A 64 1.42 -2.68 3.51
CA LYS A 64 0.27 -3.05 2.67
C LYS A 64 -0.89 -3.49 3.53
N TYR A 65 -2.08 -3.03 3.19
CA TYR A 65 -3.28 -3.21 3.99
C TYR A 65 -4.48 -3.57 3.12
N LEU A 66 -5.51 -4.10 3.78
CA LEU A 66 -6.87 -4.23 3.23
C LEU A 66 -7.80 -3.28 3.97
N ASP A 67 -8.71 -2.64 3.24
CA ASP A 67 -9.87 -1.99 3.86
C ASP A 67 -10.94 -3.05 4.25
N PRO A 68 -12.03 -2.66 4.94
CA PRO A 68 -13.08 -3.60 5.32
C PRO A 68 -13.77 -4.33 4.15
N ASP A 69 -13.72 -3.76 2.94
CA ASP A 69 -14.30 -4.34 1.72
C ASP A 69 -13.30 -5.27 0.98
N GLY A 70 -12.08 -5.41 1.50
CA GLY A 70 -11.03 -6.23 0.92
C GLY A 70 -10.24 -5.55 -0.20
N ASN A 71 -10.35 -4.23 -0.37
CA ASN A 71 -9.52 -3.49 -1.33
C ASN A 71 -8.10 -3.33 -0.80
N VAL A 72 -7.12 -3.60 -1.67
CA VAL A 72 -5.70 -3.49 -1.34
C VAL A 72 -5.21 -2.05 -1.54
N PHE A 73 -4.54 -1.50 -0.53
CA PHE A 73 -3.80 -0.25 -0.63
C PHE A 73 -2.47 -0.32 0.13
N CYS A 74 -1.56 0.60 -0.21
CA CYS A 74 -0.28 0.72 0.45
C CYS A 74 -0.11 2.10 1.08
N LEU A 75 0.72 2.17 2.10
CA LEU A 75 1.15 3.42 2.73
C LEU A 75 2.65 3.58 2.57
N TRP A 76 3.12 4.82 2.42
CA TRP A 76 4.53 5.17 2.29
C TRP A 76 4.91 6.27 3.28
N GLU A 77 5.96 6.03 4.06
CA GLU A 77 6.59 7.00 4.96
C GLU A 77 7.96 7.37 4.38
N VAL A 78 8.19 8.65 4.06
CA VAL A 78 9.47 9.10 3.51
C VAL A 78 10.51 9.13 4.62
N ARG A 79 11.71 8.62 4.35
CA ARG A 79 12.85 8.82 5.25
C ARG A 79 13.36 10.24 5.06
N VAL A 80 13.13 11.08 6.07
CA VAL A 80 13.73 12.42 6.11
C VAL A 80 15.24 12.24 6.24
N LYS A 81 16.00 12.79 5.29
CA LYS A 81 17.46 12.88 5.35
C LYS A 81 17.78 14.26 5.95
N GLU A 82 18.52 14.27 7.06
CA GLU A 82 19.07 15.51 7.65
C GLU A 82 20.05 16.21 6.70
#